data_AF-A0A1Z5LIE7-F1
#
_entry.id   AF-A0A1Z5LIE7-F1
#
_cell.length_a   1.000
_cell.length_b   1.000
_cell.length_c   1.000
_cell.angle_alpha   90.00
_cell.angle_beta   90.00
_cell.angle_gamma   90.00
#
_symmetry.space_group_name_H-M   'P 1'
#
loop_
_entity.id
_entity.type
_entity.pdbx_description
1 polymer ?
#
loop_
_entity_poly.entity_id
_entity_poly.type
_entity_poly.pdbx_seq_one_letter_code
_entity_poly.pdbx_strand_id
1 'polypeptide(L)' 'MDEYTSEIMMGGHNTIVVHNTCEDSLLAAPIILDLFILAELCDRIEFSINGSKFQRFHTVLSILSFLCKAPSREAAS' A
#
# COMPACT_ATOMS: atom_id res chain seq x y z
N MET A 1 16.33 12.47 1.86
CA MET A 1 16.35 13.93 1.63
C MET A 1 15.65 14.12 0.31
N ASP A 2 14.53 14.82 0.35
CA ASP A 2 13.60 14.94 -0.76
C ASP A 2 13.33 16.42 -1.00
N GLU A 3 13.37 16.85 -2.25
CA GLU A 3 13.09 18.21 -2.66
C GLU A 3 11.88 18.21 -3.58
N TYR A 4 10.87 19.00 -3.24
CA TYR A 4 9.62 19.13 -4.00
C TYR A 4 9.48 20.57 -4.46
N THR A 5 9.60 20.81 -5.76
CA THR A 5 9.34 22.12 -6.38
C THR A 5 8.02 22.05 -7.15
N SER A 6 7.09 22.92 -6.78
CA SER A 6 5.78 23.05 -7.42
C SER A 6 5.57 24.46 -7.95
N GLU A 7 4.92 24.58 -9.11
CA GLU A 7 4.45 25.86 -9.62
C GLU A 7 3.19 26.30 -8.87
N ILE A 8 3.14 27.57 -8.49
CA ILE A 8 1.99 28.23 -7.88
C ILE A 8 1.46 29.31 -8.84
N MET A 9 0.32 29.90 -8.48
CA MET A 9 -0.35 30.89 -9.31
C MET A 9 0.59 32.03 -9.75
N MET A 10 0.38 32.56 -10.95
CA MET A 10 1.18 33.64 -11.54
C MET A 10 2.66 33.30 -11.76
N GLY A 11 3.01 32.02 -11.96
CA GLY A 11 4.38 31.58 -12.27
C GLY A 11 5.33 31.60 -11.07
N GLY A 12 4.81 31.74 -9.86
CA GLY A 12 5.60 31.54 -8.65
C GLY A 12 6.03 30.08 -8.53
N HIS A 13 7.13 29.83 -7.84
CA HIS A 13 7.61 28.47 -7.55
C HIS A 13 7.73 28.31 -6.04
N ASN A 14 7.24 27.20 -5.53
CA ASN A 14 7.36 26.84 -4.12
C ASN A 14 8.24 25.59 -4.00
N THR A 15 9.34 25.70 -3.26
CA THR A 15 10.29 24.61 -3.04
C THR A 15 10.25 24.19 -1.57
N ILE A 16 9.98 22.90 -1.32
CA ILE A 16 9.96 22.29 0.00
C ILE A 16 11.09 21.27 0.07
N VAL A 17 12.02 21.45 1.00
CA VAL A 17 13.12 20.51 1.27
C VAL A 17 12.79 19.72 2.53
N VAL A 18 12.69 18.41 2.40
CA VAL A 18 12.39 17.47 3.49
C VAL A 18 13.61 16.61 3.78
N HIS A 19 14.04 16.63 5.03
CA HIS A 19 15.13 15.77 5.51
C HIS A 19 14.59 14.80 6.56
N ASN A 20 14.38 13.55 6.15
CA ASN A 20 14.07 12.46 7.07
C ASN A 20 15.33 11.68 7.40
N THR A 21 15.63 11.57 8.70
CA THR A 21 16.56 10.58 9.22
C THR A 21 15.73 9.36 9.63
N CYS A 22 15.93 8.23 8.97
CA CYS A 22 15.22 7.00 9.26
C CYS A 22 16.20 5.84 9.49
N GLU A 23 15.92 5.05 10.52
CA GLU A 23 16.54 3.73 10.68
C GLU A 23 15.68 2.72 9.93
N ASP A 24 16.12 2.34 8.72
CA ASP A 24 15.32 1.54 7.78
C ASP A 24 14.79 0.25 8.40
N SER A 25 15.59 -0.43 9.23
CA SER A 25 15.19 -1.65 9.92
C SER A 25 14.05 -1.44 10.91
N LEU A 26 14.09 -0.34 11.68
CA LEU A 26 13.03 -0.01 12.63
C LEU A 26 11.74 0.41 11.92
N LEU A 27 11.85 1.03 10.75
CA LEU A 27 10.71 1.41 9.93
C LEU A 27 10.10 0.21 9.16
N ALA A 28 10.93 -0.73 8.72
CA ALA A 28 10.50 -1.90 7.95
C ALA A 28 9.87 -3.01 8.81
N ALA A 29 10.36 -3.22 10.04
CA ALA A 29 9.85 -4.27 10.94
C ALA A 29 8.32 -4.24 11.16
N PRO A 30 7.69 -3.10 11.52
CA PRO A 30 6.24 -3.05 11.69
C PRO A 30 5.48 -3.27 10.37
N ILE A 31 6.00 -2.76 9.25
CA ILE A 31 5.39 -2.95 7.92
C ILE A 31 5.35 -4.43 7.53
N ILE A 32 6.43 -5.17 7.81
CA ILE A 32 6.50 -6.62 7.54
C ILE A 32 5.51 -7.39 8.42
N LEU A 33 5.37 -7.01 9.69
CA LEU A 33 4.40 -7.62 10.60
C LEU A 33 2.97 -7.38 10.12
N ASP A 34 2.63 -6.16 9.72
CA ASP A 34 1.30 -5.82 9.20
C ASP A 34 0.98 -6.60 7.91
N LEU A 35 1.95 -6.76 7.01
CA LEU A 35 1.79 -7.58 5.81
C LEU A 35 1.45 -9.04 6.14
N PHE A 36 2.16 -9.64 7.10
CA PHE A 36 1.89 -11.02 7.52
C PHE A 36 0.53 -11.19 8.18
N ILE A 37 0.16 -10.27 9.08
CA ILE A 37 -1.12 -10.30 9.80
C ILE A 37 -2.29 -10.15 8.82
N LEU A 38 -2.20 -9.18 7.90
CA LEU A 38 -3.26 -8.95 6.91
C LEU A 38 -3.37 -10.09 5.89
N ALA A 39 -2.25 -10.67 5.47
CA ALA A 39 -2.25 -11.83 4.58
C ALA A 39 -2.93 -13.05 5.24
N GLU A 40 -2.63 -13.29 6.51
CA GLU A 40 -3.22 -14.39 7.29
C GLU A 40 -4.72 -14.20 7.50
N LEU A 41 -5.14 -12.98 7.86
CA LEU A 41 -6.54 -12.61 8.00
C LEU A 41 -7.32 -12.83 6.69
N CYS A 42 -6.74 -12.42 5.56
CA CYS A 42 -7.38 -12.60 4.25
C CYS A 42 -7.51 -14.09 3.87
N ASP A 43 -6.59 -14.96 4.29
CA ASP A 43 -6.72 -16.41 4.03
C ASP A 43 -7.83 -17.07 4.88
N ARG A 44 -8.14 -16.51 6.05
CA ARG A 44 -9.23 -16.99 6.92
C ARG A 44 -10.62 -16.54 6.50
N ILE A 45 -10.72 -15.41 5.80
CA ILE A 45 -12.01 -14.84 5.41
C ILE A 45 -12.50 -15.51 4.13
N GLU A 46 -13.69 -16.09 4.22
CA GLU A 46 -14.43 -16.61 3.08
C GLU A 46 -15.75 -15.85 2.94
N PHE A 47 -16.12 -15.50 1.72
CA PHE A 47 -17.35 -14.77 1.43
C PHE A 47 -18.20 -15.49 0.39
N SER A 48 -19.52 -15.37 0.52
CA SER A 48 -20.50 -15.88 -0.45
C SER A 48 -21.20 -14.69 -1.08
N ILE A 49 -21.33 -14.69 -2.40
CA ILE A 49 -22.05 -13.66 -3.15
C ILE A 49 -23.38 -14.28 -3.57
N ASN A 50 -24.49 -13.67 -3.15
CA ASN A 50 -25.85 -14.07 -3.55
C ASN A 50 -26.17 -15.58 -3.31
N GLY A 51 -25.66 -16.16 -2.22
CA GLY A 51 -25.90 -17.57 -1.89
C GLY A 51 -25.06 -18.56 -2.69
N SER A 52 -24.03 -18.09 -3.41
CA SER A 52 -23.04 -18.94 -4.08
C SER A 52 -22.19 -19.73 -3.07
N LYS A 53 -21.38 -20.67 -3.54
CA LYS A 53 -20.33 -21.28 -2.71
C LYS A 53 -19.44 -20.20 -2.10
N PHE A 54 -18.96 -20.45 -0.88
CA PHE A 54 -17.95 -19.63 -0.23
C PHE A 54 -16.69 -19.60 -1.10
N GLN A 55 -16.18 -18.40 -1.32
CA GLN A 55 -14.99 -18.12 -2.10
C GLN A 55 -14.01 -17.33 -1.24
N ARG A 56 -12.72 -17.61 -1.44
CA ARG A 56 -11.62 -16.87 -0.83
C ARG A 56 -11.31 -15.61 -1.65
N PHE A 57 -10.52 -14.72 -1.07
CA PHE A 57 -9.99 -13.58 -1.80
C PHE A 57 -9.16 -14.01 -3.02
N HIS A 58 -9.13 -13.13 -4.02
CA HIS A 58 -8.30 -13.35 -5.20
C HIS A 58 -6.81 -13.44 -4.82
N THR A 59 -6.03 -14.20 -5.60
CA THR A 59 -4.60 -14.43 -5.34
C THR A 59 -3.80 -13.12 -5.28
N VAL A 60 -4.28 -12.09 -5.98
CA VAL A 60 -3.76 -10.72 -5.87
C VAL A 60 -4.51 -9.98 -4.77
N LEU A 61 -3.99 -10.04 -3.54
CA LEU A 61 -4.51 -9.30 -2.37
C LEU A 61 -4.26 -7.80 -2.53
N SER A 62 -5.11 -7.13 -3.31
CA SER A 62 -5.03 -5.69 -3.56
C SER A 62 -5.10 -4.85 -2.28
N ILE A 63 -5.60 -5.40 -1.17
CA ILE A 63 -5.63 -4.76 0.16
C ILE A 63 -4.21 -4.51 0.70
N LEU A 64 -3.25 -5.39 0.42
CA LEU A 64 -1.85 -5.24 0.86
C LEU A 64 -1.10 -4.12 0.12
N SER A 65 -1.71 -3.53 -0.90
CA SER A 65 -1.11 -2.47 -1.71
C SER A 65 -0.69 -1.23 -0.93
N PHE A 66 -1.35 -0.95 0.19
CA PHE A 66 -1.03 0.18 1.06
C PHE A 66 0.38 0.09 1.66
N LEU A 67 0.88 -1.13 1.91
CA LEU A 67 2.16 -1.40 2.57
C LEU A 67 3.29 -1.68 1.56
N CYS A 68 2.99 -1.72 0.26
CA CYS A 68 3.93 -2.06 -0.80
C CYS A 68 4.24 -0.86 -1.69
N LYS A 69 5.53 -0.60 -1.94
CA LYS A 69 5.96 0.45 -2.88
C LYS A 69 5.43 0.27 -4.31
N ALA A 70 5.22 -0.98 -4.74
CA ALA A 70 4.71 -1.32 -6.06
C ALA A 70 3.62 -2.40 -5.92
N PRO A 71 2.35 -2.01 -5.82
CA PRO A 71 1.27 -2.96 -5.66
C PRO A 71 0.97 -3.70 -6.97
N SER A 72 0.94 -5.03 -6.92
CA SER A 72 0.40 -5.82 -8.03
C SER A 72 -1.11 -5.59 -8.10
N ARG A 73 -1.59 -5.07 -9.23
CA ARG A 73 -3.02 -5.06 -9.55
C ARG A 73 -3.30 -6.15 -10.56
N GLU A 74 -4.48 -6.75 -10.44
CA GLU A 74 -4.98 -7.65 -11.46
C GLU A 74 -5.27 -6.87 -12.74
N ALA A 75 -4.90 -7.43 -13.90
CA ALA A 75 -5.28 -6.87 -15.18
C ALA A 75 -6.78 -7.09 -15.37
N ALA A 76 -7.55 -6.01 -15.51
CA ALA A 76 -8.97 -6.11 -15.83
C ALA A 76 -9.13 -6.80 -17.19
N SER A 77 -9.61 -8.05 -17.19
CA SER A 77 -10.03 -8.81 -18.37
C SER A 77 -11.53 -8.78 -18.53
#